data_AF-A0A816BYL8-F1
#
_entry.id   AF-A0A816BYL8-F1
#
_cell.length_a   1.000
_cell.length_b   1.000
_cell.length_c   1.000
_cell.angle_alpha   90.00
_cell.angle_beta   90.00
_cell.angle_gamma   90.00
#
_symmetry.space_group_name_H-M   'P 1'
#
loop_
_entity.id
_entity.type
_entity.pdbx_description
1 polymer ?
#
loop_
_entity_poly.entity_id
_entity_poly.type
_entity_poly.pdbx_seq_one_letter_code
_entity_poly.pdbx_strand_id
1 'polypeptide(L)'
;KDELYSEYCELRVLYDNLIKKDVKLSDQIKLYISSKKDYDPISTIDRSDSVHDNDEDDDDIALVHKNQQYDEHVRSDHFWSYLLNINPKSTPNMKKSICYIFSIPCTNAYVETIFSHIKHAWSDYRNHMDIELVDAELKIRVNSDYPCAYMYKHLLSQPDVLTKIRTNEKYQQTKRRNTE
;
A
#
# COMPACT_ATOMS: atom_id res chain seq x y z
N LYS A 1 -10.42 33.95 3.63
CA LYS A 1 -9.34 33.31 4.41
C LYS A 1 -8.99 32.04 3.68
N ASP A 2 -7.71 31.74 3.50
CA ASP A 2 -7.27 30.50 2.86
C ASP A 2 -7.74 29.30 3.71
N GLU A 3 -8.67 28.50 3.16
CA GLU A 3 -9.29 27.38 3.85
C GLU A 3 -8.25 26.31 4.21
N LEU A 4 -7.26 26.08 3.34
CA LEU A 4 -6.20 25.12 3.57
C LEU A 4 -5.33 25.53 4.77
N TYR A 5 -4.97 26.80 4.85
CA TYR A 5 -4.19 27.32 5.97
C TYR A 5 -4.95 27.23 7.29
N SER A 6 -6.27 27.47 7.27
CA SER A 6 -7.12 27.30 8.45
C SER A 6 -7.13 25.84 8.92
N GLU A 7 -7.34 24.88 8.01
CA GLU A 7 -7.30 23.44 8.31
C GLU A 7 -5.93 23.02 8.88
N TYR A 8 -4.83 23.53 8.31
CA TYR A 8 -3.49 23.29 8.83
C TYR A 8 -3.33 23.79 10.28
N CYS A 9 -3.79 25.02 10.58
CA CYS A 9 -3.75 25.55 11.94
C CYS A 9 -4.52 24.67 12.93
N GLU A 10 -5.67 24.11 12.53
CA GLU A 10 -6.46 23.22 13.37
C GLU A 10 -5.72 21.90 13.66
N LEU A 11 -5.14 21.27 12.63
CA LEU A 11 -4.35 20.05 12.80
C LEU A 11 -3.10 20.29 13.66
N ARG A 12 -2.47 21.46 13.53
CA ARG A 12 -1.32 21.85 14.36
C ARG A 12 -1.70 21.97 15.83
N VAL A 13 -2.82 22.64 16.14
CA VAL A 13 -3.30 22.75 17.54
C VAL A 13 -3.63 21.38 18.11
N LEU A 14 -4.25 20.50 17.32
CA LEU A 14 -4.52 19.12 17.70
C LEU A 14 -3.21 18.38 18.05
N TYR A 15 -2.21 18.47 17.18
CA TYR A 15 -0.89 17.86 17.39
C TYR A 15 -0.20 18.38 18.66
N ASP A 16 -0.18 19.70 18.86
CA ASP A 16 0.41 20.32 20.05
C ASP A 16 -0.28 19.83 21.34
N ASN A 17 -1.60 19.61 21.29
CA ASN A 17 -2.35 19.04 22.41
C ASN A 17 -2.03 17.57 22.66
N LEU A 18 -1.72 16.79 21.61
CA LEU A 18 -1.35 15.39 21.74
C LEU A 18 0.05 15.22 22.34
N ILE A 19 1.01 16.07 21.96
CA ILE A 19 2.34 16.05 22.57
C ILE A 19 2.30 16.44 24.05
N LYS A 20 1.42 17.37 24.42
CA LYS A 20 1.26 17.80 25.82
C LYS A 20 0.62 16.73 26.71
N LYS A 21 -0.01 15.70 26.14
CA LYS A 21 -0.51 14.57 26.93
C LYS A 21 0.68 13.72 27.37
N ASP A 22 0.62 13.25 28.61
CA ASP A 22 1.69 12.44 29.25
C ASP A 22 1.86 11.04 28.61
N VAL A 23 1.01 10.69 27.64
CA VAL A 23 1.07 9.44 26.88
C VAL A 23 1.87 9.67 25.61
N LYS A 24 2.90 8.83 25.38
CA LYS A 24 3.70 8.87 24.15
C LYS A 24 2.80 8.79 22.91
N LEU A 25 3.03 9.69 21.98
CA LEU A 25 2.27 9.75 20.72
C LEU A 25 2.50 8.50 19.87
N SER A 26 3.70 7.91 19.91
CA SER A 26 4.03 6.67 19.21
C SER A 26 3.12 5.52 19.62
N ASP A 27 2.90 5.35 20.92
CA ASP A 27 2.04 4.31 21.48
C ASP A 27 0.57 4.48 21.05
N GLN A 28 0.07 5.73 21.06
CA GLN A 28 -1.28 6.04 20.62
C GLN A 28 -1.49 5.68 19.14
N ILE A 29 -0.51 5.99 18.29
CA ILE A 29 -0.56 5.68 16.86
C ILE A 29 -0.49 4.17 16.63
N LYS A 30 0.40 3.47 17.34
CA LYS A 30 0.51 2.00 17.24
C LYS A 30 -0.78 1.30 17.64
N LEU A 31 -1.38 1.71 18.75
CA LEU A 31 -2.67 1.18 19.20
C LEU A 31 -3.78 1.44 18.18
N TYR A 32 -3.84 2.65 17.62
CA TYR A 32 -4.80 2.98 16.57
C TYR A 32 -4.64 2.10 15.33
N ILE A 33 -3.42 1.95 14.81
CA ILE A 33 -3.17 1.13 13.62
C ILE A 33 -3.52 -0.33 13.89
N SER A 34 -3.14 -0.87 15.05
CA SER A 34 -3.51 -2.24 15.44
C SER A 34 -5.03 -2.40 15.54
N SER A 35 -5.76 -1.41 16.04
CA SER A 35 -7.23 -1.44 16.12
C SER A 35 -7.93 -1.40 14.76
N LYS A 36 -7.25 -0.93 13.71
CA LYS A 36 -7.80 -0.83 12.34
C LYS A 36 -7.46 -2.03 11.47
N LYS A 37 -6.57 -2.90 11.91
CA LYS A 37 -6.29 -4.18 11.27
C LYS A 37 -7.36 -5.19 11.66
N ASP A 38 -8.59 -4.99 11.20
CA ASP A 38 -9.62 -6.03 11.17
C ASP A 38 -9.32 -6.99 10.00
N TYR A 39 -8.14 -7.61 10.00
CA TYR A 39 -7.79 -8.84 9.28
C TYR A 39 -6.36 -9.23 9.68
N ASP A 40 -6.22 -10.39 10.31
CA ASP A 40 -4.93 -11.00 10.62
C ASP A 40 -4.61 -12.03 9.52
N PRO A 41 -3.67 -11.71 8.61
CA PRO A 41 -2.87 -12.75 8.01
C PRO A 41 -1.39 -12.41 8.19
N ILE A 42 -0.76 -13.16 9.09
CA ILE A 42 0.67 -13.46 9.09
C ILE A 42 1.57 -12.24 9.38
N SER A 43 2.18 -12.29 10.56
CA SER A 43 3.46 -11.67 10.91
C SER A 43 4.25 -11.23 9.68
N THR A 44 4.63 -9.95 9.65
CA THR A 44 5.91 -9.48 9.10
C THR A 44 6.55 -10.48 8.13
N ILE A 45 6.07 -10.50 6.88
CA ILE A 45 7.00 -10.81 5.82
C ILE A 45 7.88 -9.57 5.77
N ASP A 46 9.00 -9.66 6.50
CA ASP A 46 10.22 -9.02 6.08
C ASP A 46 10.29 -9.23 4.56
N ARG A 47 10.03 -8.17 3.81
CA ARG A 47 10.51 -8.04 2.43
C ARG A 47 12.03 -7.79 2.50
N SER A 48 12.74 -8.67 3.20
CA SER A 48 14.11 -9.00 2.86
C SER A 48 14.00 -10.06 1.77
N ASP A 49 13.74 -9.62 0.54
CA ASP A 49 14.19 -10.41 -0.60
C ASP A 49 15.71 -10.43 -0.49
N SER A 50 16.25 -11.52 0.05
CA SER A 50 17.68 -11.81 0.03
C SER A 50 18.08 -12.06 -1.42
N VAL A 51 18.30 -10.98 -2.16
CA VAL A 51 19.14 -11.01 -3.35
C VAL A 51 20.57 -10.99 -2.81
N HIS A 52 21.19 -12.17 -2.84
CA HIS A 52 22.60 -12.32 -2.51
C HIS A 52 23.41 -11.87 -3.72
N ASP A 53 23.52 -10.56 -3.90
CA ASP A 53 24.51 -9.95 -4.80
C ASP A 53 25.75 -9.64 -3.94
N ASN A 54 26.74 -10.52 -4.05
CA ASN A 54 28.08 -10.27 -3.55
C ASN A 54 28.75 -9.27 -4.50
N ASP A 55 28.59 -7.99 -4.23
CA ASP A 55 29.50 -6.97 -4.72
C ASP A 55 30.05 -6.23 -3.49
N GLU A 56 31.28 -6.61 -3.13
CA GLU A 56 32.13 -5.87 -2.21
C GLU A 56 32.45 -4.49 -2.81
N ASP A 57 32.38 -3.47 -1.95
CA ASP A 57 32.95 -2.10 -2.05
C ASP A 57 31.90 -0.98 -1.91
N ASP A 58 31.65 -0.52 -0.68
CA ASP A 58 31.57 0.94 -0.44
C ASP A 58 31.73 1.34 1.05
N ASP A 59 32.58 2.34 1.26
CA ASP A 59 33.23 2.79 2.50
C ASP A 59 32.34 3.66 3.42
N ASP A 60 31.09 3.26 3.69
CA ASP A 60 30.16 4.09 4.51
C ASP A 60 29.86 3.56 5.94
N ILE A 61 30.61 2.57 6.43
CA ILE A 61 30.52 2.06 7.81
C ILE A 61 31.48 2.84 8.73
N ALA A 62 31.36 4.16 8.79
CA ALA A 62 32.25 4.96 9.66
C ALA A 62 31.65 6.23 10.25
N LEU A 63 30.32 6.36 10.42
CA LEU A 63 29.75 7.52 11.14
C LEU A 63 28.56 7.24 12.08
N VAL A 64 28.23 5.98 12.38
CA VAL A 64 27.11 5.65 13.29
C VAL A 64 27.60 5.41 14.73
N HIS A 65 28.28 6.39 15.32
CA HIS A 65 28.50 6.42 16.77
C HIS A 65 28.48 7.85 17.31
N LYS A 66 27.31 8.49 17.31
CA LYS A 66 26.97 9.54 18.28
C LYS A 66 25.49 9.46 18.66
N ASN A 67 25.24 8.90 19.85
CA ASN A 67 24.15 9.21 20.77
C ASN A 67 22.88 9.83 20.15
N GLN A 68 21.94 9.00 19.72
CA GLN A 68 20.54 9.38 19.67
C GLN A 68 19.76 8.33 20.44
N GLN A 69 19.30 8.74 21.61
CA GLN A 69 18.11 8.22 22.27
C GLN A 69 17.12 7.79 21.18
N TYR A 70 16.84 6.49 21.04
CA TYR A 70 15.93 5.96 20.04
C TYR A 70 14.55 6.58 20.25
N ASP A 71 14.31 7.73 19.61
CA ASP A 71 12.98 8.24 19.40
C ASP A 71 12.31 7.22 18.48
N GLU A 72 11.24 6.62 19.00
CA GLU A 72 10.60 5.48 18.40
C GLU A 72 9.98 5.92 17.07
N HIS A 73 10.68 5.68 15.96
CA HIS A 73 10.35 6.26 14.66
C HIS A 73 8.95 5.81 14.20
N VAL A 74 8.01 6.75 14.17
CA VAL A 74 6.66 6.52 13.63
C VAL A 74 6.67 6.82 12.14
N ARG A 75 6.23 5.85 11.33
CA ARG A 75 6.06 6.02 9.89
C ARG A 75 5.08 7.16 9.58
N SER A 76 5.45 8.06 8.68
CA SER A 76 4.71 9.31 8.42
C SER A 76 3.24 9.07 8.01
N ASP A 77 2.96 8.04 7.23
CA ASP A 77 1.61 7.66 6.81
C ASP A 77 0.73 7.22 7.99
N HIS A 78 1.28 6.47 8.95
CA HIS A 78 0.55 6.09 10.16
C HIS A 78 0.24 7.32 11.01
N PHE A 79 1.19 8.23 11.14
CA PHE A 79 0.99 9.50 11.83
C PHE A 79 -0.13 10.32 11.19
N TRP A 80 -0.07 10.56 9.88
CA TRP A 80 -1.08 11.34 9.18
C TRP A 80 -2.45 10.65 9.14
N SER A 81 -2.49 9.33 8.99
CA SER A 81 -3.72 8.55 9.08
C SER A 81 -4.36 8.70 10.46
N TYR A 82 -3.58 8.57 11.53
CA TYR A 82 -4.06 8.80 12.88
C TYR A 82 -4.61 10.23 13.03
N LEU A 83 -3.78 11.24 12.76
CA LEU A 83 -4.10 12.65 12.96
C LEU A 83 -5.38 13.08 12.22
N LEU A 84 -5.54 12.65 10.97
CA LEU A 84 -6.72 12.97 10.15
C LEU A 84 -7.99 12.26 10.63
N ASN A 85 -7.88 11.10 11.28
CA ASN A 85 -9.04 10.34 11.76
C ASN A 85 -9.48 10.71 13.18
N ILE A 86 -8.55 11.14 14.04
CA ILE A 86 -8.89 11.61 15.40
C ILE A 86 -9.35 13.07 15.43
N ASN A 87 -9.11 13.83 14.35
CA ASN A 87 -9.56 15.20 14.27
C ASN A 87 -11.10 15.27 14.28
N PRO A 88 -11.72 15.91 15.27
CA PRO A 88 -13.19 16.05 15.31
C PRO A 88 -13.71 16.98 14.22
N LYS A 89 -12.85 17.82 13.65
CA LYS A 89 -13.21 18.77 12.59
C LYS A 89 -12.91 18.20 11.22
N SER A 90 -13.74 18.55 10.23
CA SER A 90 -13.52 18.14 8.85
C SER A 90 -12.38 18.96 8.24
N THR A 91 -11.32 18.29 7.79
CA THR A 91 -10.20 18.91 7.06
C THR A 91 -10.05 18.29 5.66
N PRO A 92 -11.00 18.55 4.75
CA PRO A 92 -11.06 17.89 3.45
C PRO A 92 -9.91 18.29 2.53
N ASN A 93 -9.45 19.54 2.57
CA ASN A 93 -8.39 20.01 1.69
C ASN A 93 -7.03 19.44 2.14
N MET A 94 -6.74 19.46 3.43
CA MET A 94 -5.55 18.82 3.99
C MET A 94 -5.56 17.31 3.72
N LYS A 95 -6.69 16.63 3.92
CA LYS A 95 -6.80 15.20 3.62
C LYS A 95 -6.49 14.91 2.15
N LYS A 96 -7.05 15.68 1.21
CA LYS A 96 -6.75 15.53 -0.22
C LYS A 96 -5.27 15.71 -0.51
N SER A 97 -4.64 16.77 0.00
CA SER A 97 -3.21 17.06 -0.22
C SER A 97 -2.32 15.94 0.33
N ILE A 98 -2.60 15.48 1.55
CA ILE A 98 -1.84 14.39 2.18
C ILE A 98 -2.01 13.09 1.40
N CYS A 99 -3.24 12.71 1.04
CA CYS A 99 -3.49 11.51 0.22
C CYS A 99 -2.78 11.58 -1.13
N TYR A 100 -2.73 12.76 -1.76
CA TYR A 100 -2.01 12.95 -3.01
C TYR A 100 -0.50 12.75 -2.83
N ILE A 101 0.11 13.37 -1.82
CA ILE A 101 1.54 13.21 -1.54
C ILE A 101 1.90 11.74 -1.28
N PHE A 102 1.11 11.04 -0.47
CA PHE A 102 1.35 9.62 -0.16
C PHE A 102 1.00 8.66 -1.31
N SER A 103 0.30 9.11 -2.35
CA SER A 103 0.06 8.31 -3.55
C SER A 103 1.26 8.26 -4.50
N ILE A 104 2.24 9.14 -4.32
CA ILE A 104 3.44 9.21 -5.14
C ILE A 104 4.49 8.28 -4.51
N PRO A 105 4.93 7.21 -5.21
CA PRO A 105 6.00 6.36 -4.70
C PRO A 105 7.32 7.15 -4.66
N CYS A 106 8.07 7.01 -3.58
CA CYS A 106 9.35 7.70 -3.41
C CYS A 106 10.47 7.13 -4.31
N THR A 107 10.32 5.90 -4.79
CA THR A 107 11.35 5.18 -5.54
C THR A 107 10.75 4.41 -6.72
N ASN A 108 11.58 4.14 -7.72
CA ASN A 108 11.21 3.30 -8.86
C ASN A 108 11.12 1.80 -8.50
N ALA A 109 11.57 1.40 -7.32
CA ALA A 109 11.57 0.00 -6.88
C ALA A 109 10.16 -0.64 -6.93
N TYR A 110 9.11 0.16 -6.69
CA TYR A 110 7.72 -0.31 -6.85
C TYR A 110 7.42 -0.72 -8.31
N VAL A 111 7.85 0.09 -9.27
CA VAL A 111 7.66 -0.18 -10.71
C VAL A 111 8.55 -1.34 -11.15
N GLU A 112 9.78 -1.42 -10.66
CA GLU A 112 10.71 -2.53 -10.95
C GLU A 112 10.18 -3.88 -10.41
N THR A 113 9.51 -3.86 -9.25
CA THR A 113 8.82 -5.04 -8.72
C THR A 113 7.70 -5.48 -9.65
N ILE A 114 6.92 -4.52 -10.18
CA ILE A 114 5.89 -4.80 -11.19
C ILE A 114 6.51 -5.41 -12.46
N PHE A 115 7.60 -4.85 -12.97
CA PHE A 115 8.29 -5.39 -14.15
C PHE A 115 8.84 -6.80 -13.90
N SER A 116 9.34 -7.07 -12.70
CA SER A 116 9.80 -8.40 -12.30
C SER A 116 8.63 -9.40 -12.29
N HIS A 117 7.47 -9.01 -11.79
CA HIS A 117 6.25 -9.83 -11.86
C HIS A 117 5.79 -10.08 -13.29
N ILE A 118 5.80 -9.06 -14.15
CA ILE A 118 5.46 -9.20 -15.57
C ILE A 118 6.42 -10.18 -16.25
N LYS A 119 7.74 -10.03 -16.06
CA LYS A 119 8.76 -10.92 -16.63
C LYS A 119 8.57 -12.38 -16.20
N HIS A 120 8.14 -12.60 -14.96
CA HIS A 120 7.84 -13.95 -14.47
C HIS A 120 6.55 -14.51 -15.08
N ALA A 121 5.48 -13.71 -15.17
CA ALA A 121 4.19 -14.14 -15.71
C ALA A 121 4.24 -14.36 -17.24
N TRP A 122 4.89 -13.44 -17.96
CA TRP A 122 4.98 -13.40 -19.41
C TRP A 122 6.35 -13.91 -19.85
N SER A 123 6.45 -15.24 -19.99
CA SER A 123 7.65 -15.89 -20.52
C SER A 123 7.30 -16.85 -21.66
N ASP A 124 7.98 -16.69 -22.80
CA ASP A 124 7.76 -17.49 -24.02
C ASP A 124 7.95 -18.99 -23.81
N TYR A 125 8.70 -19.40 -22.79
CA TYR A 125 9.00 -20.80 -22.53
C TYR A 125 7.92 -21.53 -21.73
N ARG A 126 7.15 -20.84 -20.89
CA ARG A 126 6.17 -21.46 -19.98
C ARG A 126 4.73 -21.07 -20.30
N ASN A 127 4.48 -19.79 -20.61
CA ASN A 127 3.14 -19.23 -20.63
C ASN A 127 3.07 -18.13 -21.71
N HIS A 128 2.59 -18.47 -22.91
CA HIS A 128 2.13 -17.49 -23.90
C HIS A 128 0.78 -16.89 -23.48
N MET A 129 0.74 -16.29 -22.29
CA MET A 129 -0.46 -15.61 -21.82
C MET A 129 -0.70 -14.37 -22.67
N ASP A 130 -1.96 -14.14 -23.00
CA ASP A 130 -2.39 -12.89 -23.63
C ASP A 130 -2.13 -11.71 -22.68
N ILE A 131 -1.84 -10.55 -23.24
CA ILE A 131 -1.48 -9.34 -22.48
C ILE A 131 -2.63 -8.96 -21.53
N GLU A 132 -3.88 -9.15 -21.96
CA GLU A 132 -5.07 -8.88 -21.14
C GLU A 132 -5.14 -9.77 -19.89
N LEU A 133 -4.68 -11.03 -20.02
CA LEU A 133 -4.65 -11.96 -18.91
C LEU A 133 -3.53 -11.61 -17.93
N VAL A 134 -2.35 -11.24 -18.43
CA VAL A 134 -1.22 -10.79 -17.60
C VAL A 134 -1.60 -9.52 -16.82
N ASP A 135 -2.27 -8.56 -17.47
CA ASP A 135 -2.75 -7.33 -16.82
C ASP A 135 -3.77 -7.64 -15.70
N ALA A 136 -4.74 -8.51 -15.98
CA ALA A 136 -5.72 -8.93 -14.97
C ALA A 136 -5.07 -9.64 -13.78
N GLU A 137 -4.13 -10.56 -14.04
CA GLU A 137 -3.38 -11.26 -12.99
C GLU A 137 -2.57 -10.28 -12.13
N LEU A 138 -1.86 -9.35 -12.76
CA LEU A 138 -1.05 -8.36 -12.08
C LEU A 138 -1.91 -7.45 -11.20
N LYS A 139 -3.07 -7.00 -11.69
CA LYS A 139 -4.01 -6.20 -10.90
C LYS A 139 -4.48 -6.92 -9.64
N ILE A 140 -4.80 -8.22 -9.75
CA ILE A 140 -5.18 -9.02 -8.59
C ILE A 140 -3.98 -9.15 -7.64
N ARG A 141 -2.81 -9.52 -8.16
CA ARG A 141 -1.62 -9.78 -7.34
C ARG A 141 -1.11 -8.55 -6.58
N VAL A 142 -1.14 -7.37 -7.21
CA VAL A 142 -0.59 -6.13 -6.64
C VAL A 142 -1.58 -5.41 -5.74
N ASN A 143 -2.90 -5.55 -5.98
CA ASN A 143 -3.93 -4.80 -5.25
C ASN A 143 -4.78 -5.65 -4.29
N SER A 144 -4.54 -6.96 -4.20
CA SER A 144 -5.24 -7.84 -3.26
C SER A 144 -4.30 -8.35 -2.18
N ASP A 145 -4.52 -7.91 -0.95
CA ASP A 145 -3.87 -8.47 0.24
C ASP A 145 -4.64 -9.69 0.80
N TYR A 146 -5.67 -10.15 0.09
CA TYR A 146 -6.47 -11.28 0.54
C TYR A 146 -5.70 -12.60 0.45
N PRO A 147 -5.66 -13.39 1.53
CA PRO A 147 -5.18 -14.75 1.46
C PRO A 147 -6.00 -15.57 0.45
N CYS A 148 -5.36 -16.52 -0.23
CA CYS A 148 -6.03 -17.38 -1.22
C CYS A 148 -7.29 -18.06 -0.65
N ALA A 149 -7.26 -18.45 0.63
CA ALA A 149 -8.41 -19.05 1.32
C ALA A 149 -9.60 -18.08 1.46
N TYR A 150 -9.33 -16.79 1.72
CA TYR A 150 -10.38 -15.78 1.77
C TYR A 150 -10.90 -15.48 0.36
N MET A 151 -10.00 -15.28 -0.61
CA MET A 151 -10.38 -15.00 -2.00
C MET A 151 -11.26 -16.13 -2.57
N TYR A 152 -10.92 -17.39 -2.28
CA TYR A 152 -11.74 -18.53 -2.68
C TYR A 152 -13.16 -18.46 -2.11
N LYS A 153 -13.29 -18.22 -0.80
CA LYS A 153 -14.61 -18.05 -0.16
C LYS A 153 -15.37 -16.84 -0.72
N HIS A 154 -14.67 -15.76 -1.01
CA HIS A 154 -15.24 -14.56 -1.60
C HIS A 154 -15.74 -14.79 -3.03
N LEU A 155 -15.03 -15.56 -3.85
CA LEU A 155 -15.49 -15.94 -5.19
C LEU A 155 -16.72 -16.86 -5.11
N LEU A 156 -16.76 -17.77 -4.13
CA LEU A 156 -17.93 -18.62 -3.89
C LEU A 156 -19.18 -17.84 -3.48
N SER A 157 -19.03 -16.69 -2.80
CA SER A 157 -20.17 -15.84 -2.46
C SER A 157 -20.68 -14.99 -3.64
N GLN A 158 -20.00 -15.00 -4.80
CA GLN A 158 -20.39 -14.27 -6.00
C GLN A 158 -20.84 -15.21 -7.13
N PRO A 159 -22.09 -15.72 -7.10
CA PRO A 159 -22.58 -16.68 -8.09
C PRO A 159 -22.62 -16.11 -9.51
N ASP A 160 -22.81 -14.81 -9.67
CA ASP A 160 -22.84 -14.13 -10.98
C ASP A 160 -21.48 -14.19 -11.67
N VAL A 161 -20.40 -13.95 -10.92
CA VAL A 161 -19.02 -14.02 -11.42
C VAL A 161 -18.67 -15.44 -11.79
N LEU A 162 -19.01 -16.41 -10.94
CA LEU A 162 -18.79 -17.83 -11.24
C LEU A 162 -19.55 -18.29 -12.48
N THR A 163 -20.78 -17.81 -12.67
CA THR A 163 -21.58 -18.11 -13.86
C THR A 163 -20.93 -17.55 -15.13
N LYS A 164 -20.40 -16.32 -15.09
CA LYS A 164 -19.65 -15.72 -16.20
C LYS A 164 -18.34 -16.45 -16.50
N ILE A 165 -17.61 -16.90 -15.48
CA ILE A 165 -16.37 -17.68 -15.65
C ILE A 165 -16.66 -19.05 -16.31
N ARG A 166 -17.76 -19.69 -15.88
CA ARG A 166 -18.20 -21.01 -16.38
C ARG A 166 -18.73 -20.94 -17.81
N THR A 167 -19.40 -19.87 -18.18
CA THR A 167 -20.01 -19.71 -19.51
C THR A 167 -19.01 -19.18 -20.52
N ASN A 168 -19.32 -19.38 -21.81
CA ASN A 168 -18.51 -18.84 -22.91
C ASN A 168 -18.73 -17.33 -23.13
N GLU A 169 -19.54 -16.66 -22.29
CA GLU A 169 -19.75 -15.21 -22.32
C GLU A 169 -18.43 -14.43 -22.22
N LYS A 170 -17.45 -14.98 -21.50
CA LYS A 170 -16.10 -14.41 -21.38
C LYS A 170 -15.38 -14.22 -22.72
N TYR A 171 -15.70 -15.01 -23.76
CA TYR A 171 -15.09 -14.91 -25.09
C TYR A 171 -15.91 -14.07 -26.07
N GLN A 172 -17.12 -13.64 -25.71
CA GLN A 172 -17.99 -12.89 -26.61
C GLN A 172 -17.66 -11.38 -26.63
N GLN A 173 -16.95 -10.88 -25.62
CA GLN A 173 -16.61 -9.46 -25.49
C GLN A 173 -15.47 -9.02 -26.44
N THR A 174 -14.69 -9.95 -26.98
CA THR A 174 -13.55 -9.67 -27.87
C THR A 174 -13.97 -9.33 -29.31
N LYS A 175 -15.20 -9.62 -29.73
CA LYS A 175 -15.67 -9.39 -31.11
C LYS A 175 -15.87 -7.92 -31.51
N ARG A 176 -15.63 -6.95 -30.63
CA ARG A 176 -15.84 -5.51 -30.93
C ARG A 176 -14.58 -4.71 -31.23
N ARG A 177 -13.38 -5.30 -31.13
CA ARG A 177 -12.12 -4.64 -31.50
C ARG A 177 -11.62 -5.25 -32.81
N ASN A 178 -12.11 -4.74 -33.94
CA ASN A 178 -11.50 -4.78 -35.28
C ASN A 178 -12.55 -4.34 -36.32
N THR A 179 -12.82 -3.03 -36.39
CA THR A 179 -13.43 -2.41 -37.57
C THR A 179 -13.01 -0.93 -37.63
N GLU A 180 -11.75 -0.69 -37.93
CA GLU A 180 -11.25 0.53 -38.59
C GLU A 180 -10.15 0.14 -39.58
#